data_AF-D1C0M2-F1
#
_entry.id   AF-D1C0M2-F1
#
_cell.length_a   1.000
_cell.length_b   1.000
_cell.length_c   1.000
_cell.angle_alpha   90.00
_cell.angle_beta   90.00
_cell.angle_gamma   90.00
#
_symmetry.space_group_name_H-M   'P 1'
#
loop_
_entity.id
_entity.type
_entity.pdbx_description
1 polymer ?
#
loop_
_entity_poly.entity_id
_entity_poly.type
_entity_poly.pdbx_seq_one_letter_code
_entity_poly.pdbx_strand_id
1 'polypeptide(L)'
;MRGMNFVVRVLVTALALWLTSLVIPSHLDVIDDGSKGGTVIAVLLVALVFNLVNLVVKPLVKLLSLPLYILTLGLFTLVVNALMLWLTVWITGQEWFSTRPVFGLEIHGGFWWYVLAALIIAVLQVVIGSFAPKRRR
;
A
#
# COMPACT_ATOMS: atom_id res chain seq x y z
N MET A 1 8.19 -11.80 9.01
CA MET A 1 6.70 -11.68 9.06
C MET A 1 6.00 -12.86 8.38
N ARG A 2 6.47 -14.11 8.54
CA ARG A 2 6.05 -15.28 7.73
C ARG A 2 4.84 -16.08 8.26
N GLY A 3 4.02 -15.55 9.17
CA GLY A 3 2.90 -16.32 9.75
C GLY A 3 1.75 -15.51 10.37
N MET A 4 1.52 -14.27 9.94
CA MET A 4 0.34 -13.51 10.38
C MET A 4 -0.85 -13.84 9.47
N ASN A 5 -2.02 -14.12 10.06
CA ASN A 5 -3.28 -14.29 9.34
C ASN A 5 -3.47 -13.14 8.34
N PHE A 6 -3.84 -13.45 7.10
CA PHE A 6 -4.04 -12.48 6.00
C PHE A 6 -4.82 -11.24 6.46
N VAL A 7 -5.83 -11.44 7.31
CA VAL A 7 -6.65 -10.39 7.94
C VAL A 7 -5.79 -9.35 8.70
N VAL A 8 -4.86 -9.78 9.55
CA VAL A 8 -4.02 -8.85 10.33
C VAL A 8 -3.11 -8.05 9.39
N ARG A 9 -2.61 -8.68 8.32
CA ARG A 9 -1.82 -7.97 7.31
C ARG A 9 -2.62 -6.86 6.65
N VAL A 10 -3.85 -7.15 6.22
CA VAL A 10 -4.74 -6.16 5.61
C VAL A 10 -5.02 -5.01 6.58
N LEU A 11 -5.29 -5.31 7.86
CA LEU A 11 -5.52 -4.29 8.88
C LEU A 11 -4.29 -3.38 9.11
N VAL A 12 -3.09 -3.96 9.22
CA VAL A 12 -1.84 -3.18 9.38
C VAL A 12 -1.59 -2.31 8.14
N THR A 13 -1.80 -2.85 6.94
CA THR A 13 -1.66 -2.10 5.69
C THR A 13 -2.69 -0.97 5.60
N ALA A 14 -3.93 -1.22 6.00
CA ALA A 14 -4.99 -0.21 6.05
C ALA A 14 -4.60 0.94 6.98
N LEU A 15 -4.21 0.63 8.22
CA LEU A 15 -3.74 1.65 9.16
C LEU A 15 -2.53 2.42 8.64
N ALA A 16 -1.58 1.74 8.00
CA ALA A 16 -0.42 2.40 7.41
C ALA A 16 -0.81 3.34 6.26
N LEU A 17 -1.74 2.95 5.39
CA LEU A 17 -2.23 3.81 4.31
C LEU A 17 -2.94 5.05 4.84
N TRP A 18 -3.84 4.87 5.81
CA TRP A 18 -4.56 5.98 6.45
C TRP A 18 -3.62 6.95 7.18
N LEU A 19 -2.65 6.42 7.93
CA LEU A 19 -1.65 7.29 8.56
C LEU A 19 -0.77 8.00 7.53
N THR A 20 -0.44 7.34 6.41
CA THR A 20 0.33 7.99 5.35
C THR A 20 -0.45 9.14 4.70
N SER A 21 -1.77 9.00 4.50
CA SER A 21 -2.58 10.12 3.99
C SER A 21 -2.65 11.30 4.95
N LEU A 22 -2.59 11.06 6.26
CA LEU A 22 -2.47 12.13 7.26
C LEU A 22 -1.08 12.78 7.30
N VAL A 23 -0.03 12.04 6.96
CA VAL A 23 1.36 12.55 6.94
C VAL A 23 1.63 13.38 5.69
N ILE A 24 1.03 13.03 4.54
CA ILE A 24 1.17 13.78 3.28
C ILE A 24 -0.20 14.13 2.69
N PRO A 25 -1.00 14.97 3.37
CA PRO A 25 -2.36 15.29 2.94
C PRO A 25 -2.39 16.07 1.61
N SER A 26 -1.28 16.69 1.22
CA SER A 26 -1.16 17.44 -0.04
C SER A 26 -0.90 16.56 -1.27
N HIS A 27 -0.52 15.29 -1.09
CA HIS A 27 -0.13 14.42 -2.20
C HIS A 27 -0.76 13.04 -2.15
N LEU A 28 -1.42 12.67 -1.06
CA LEU A 28 -2.01 11.35 -0.86
C LEU A 28 -3.45 11.53 -0.37
N ASP A 29 -4.40 11.38 -1.28
CA ASP A 29 -5.80 11.56 -0.98
C ASP A 29 -6.53 10.22 -0.96
N VAL A 30 -7.39 10.05 0.04
CA VAL A 30 -8.24 8.87 0.17
C VAL A 30 -9.63 9.31 -0.26
N ILE A 31 -10.05 8.83 -1.43
CA ILE A 31 -11.40 9.14 -1.90
C ILE A 31 -12.37 8.30 -1.07
N ASP A 32 -13.30 8.98 -0.42
CA ASP A 32 -14.38 8.36 0.34
C ASP A 32 -15.74 9.01 0.04
N ASP A 33 -16.80 8.48 0.63
CA ASP A 33 -18.17 8.94 0.45
C ASP A 33 -18.55 10.14 1.36
N GLY A 34 -17.57 10.76 2.05
CA GLY A 34 -17.78 11.85 2.99
C GLY A 34 -18.36 11.43 4.35
N SER A 35 -18.64 10.13 4.56
CA SER A 35 -19.06 9.60 5.86
C SER A 35 -17.85 9.06 6.63
N LYS A 36 -17.86 9.22 7.97
CA LYS A 36 -16.80 8.66 8.85
C LYS A 36 -16.63 7.15 8.69
N GLY A 37 -17.69 6.44 8.28
CA GLY A 37 -17.66 5.01 7.98
C GLY A 37 -17.03 4.72 6.60
N GLY A 38 -17.27 5.59 5.62
CA GLY A 38 -16.75 5.47 4.27
C GLY A 38 -15.23 5.52 4.21
N THR A 39 -14.58 6.42 4.96
CA THR A 39 -13.11 6.47 5.01
C THR A 39 -12.51 5.14 5.46
N VAL A 40 -13.10 4.50 6.48
CA VAL A 40 -12.60 3.22 7.01
C VAL A 40 -12.77 2.12 5.96
N ILE A 41 -13.93 2.08 5.29
CA ILE A 41 -14.20 1.11 4.22
C ILE A 41 -13.25 1.34 3.04
N ALA A 42 -13.03 2.60 2.64
CA ALA A 42 -12.13 2.97 1.55
C ALA A 42 -10.72 2.46 1.79
N VAL A 43 -10.15 2.79 2.95
CA VAL A 43 -8.79 2.38 3.31
C VAL A 43 -8.67 0.86 3.41
N LEU A 44 -9.68 0.17 3.96
CA LEU A 44 -9.69 -1.29 4.02
C LEU A 44 -9.71 -1.94 2.63
N LEU A 45 -10.53 -1.41 1.71
CA LEU A 45 -10.60 -1.90 0.34
C LEU A 45 -9.28 -1.65 -0.41
N VAL A 46 -8.72 -0.46 -0.31
CA VAL A 46 -7.41 -0.14 -0.90
C VAL A 46 -6.33 -1.04 -0.32
N ALA A 47 -6.31 -1.28 1.00
CA ALA A 47 -5.35 -2.16 1.65
C ALA A 47 -5.48 -3.62 1.19
N LEU A 48 -6.70 -4.07 0.91
CA LEU A 48 -6.97 -5.39 0.36
C LEU A 48 -6.39 -5.51 -1.06
N VAL A 49 -6.67 -4.54 -1.93
CA VAL A 49 -6.12 -4.48 -3.29
C VAL A 49 -4.59 -4.42 -3.25
N PHE A 50 -4.02 -3.55 -2.42
CA PHE A 50 -2.57 -3.44 -2.26
C PHE A 50 -1.95 -4.78 -1.84
N ASN A 51 -2.54 -5.47 -0.87
CA ASN A 51 -2.04 -6.77 -0.44
C ASN A 51 -2.17 -7.84 -1.53
N LEU A 52 -3.25 -7.81 -2.31
CA LEU A 52 -3.44 -8.72 -3.44
C LEU A 52 -2.40 -8.49 -4.54
N VAL A 53 -2.17 -7.23 -4.91
CA VAL A 53 -1.11 -6.82 -5.84
C VAL A 53 0.26 -7.30 -5.34
N ASN A 54 0.55 -7.14 -4.05
CA ASN A 54 1.81 -7.62 -3.45
C ASN A 54 1.93 -9.15 -3.40
N LEU A 55 0.81 -9.88 -3.45
CA LEU A 55 0.81 -11.34 -3.48
C LEU A 55 1.03 -11.89 -4.89
N VAL A 56 0.43 -11.23 -5.90
CA VAL A 56 0.41 -11.73 -7.28
C VAL A 56 1.50 -11.06 -8.14
N VAL A 57 1.60 -9.73 -8.12
CA VAL A 57 2.43 -8.96 -9.05
C VAL A 57 3.88 -8.86 -8.57
N LYS A 58 4.08 -8.62 -7.27
CA LYS A 58 5.42 -8.50 -6.69
C LYS A 58 6.36 -9.68 -6.98
N PRO A 59 5.96 -10.97 -6.90
CA PRO A 59 6.87 -12.07 -7.25
C PRO A 59 7.27 -12.05 -8.73
N LEU A 60 6.35 -11.70 -9.63
CA LEU A 60 6.65 -11.58 -11.06
C LEU A 60 7.65 -10.44 -11.33
N VAL A 61 7.40 -9.25 -10.78
CA VAL A 61 8.30 -8.10 -10.92
C VAL A 61 9.66 -8.38 -10.30
N LYS A 62 9.69 -9.04 -9.13
CA LYS A 62 10.94 -9.43 -8.47
C LYS A 62 11.76 -10.42 -9.31
N LEU A 63 11.11 -11.34 -10.00
CA LEU A 63 11.80 -12.31 -10.86
C LEU A 63 12.43 -11.61 -12.07
N LEU A 64 11.70 -10.70 -12.72
CA LEU A 64 12.22 -9.89 -13.83
C LEU A 64 13.30 -8.89 -13.39
N SER A 65 13.18 -8.37 -12.17
CA SER A 65 14.08 -7.35 -11.60
C SER A 65 15.21 -7.93 -10.77
N LEU A 66 15.38 -9.25 -10.76
CA LEU A 66 16.36 -9.94 -9.94
C LEU A 66 17.82 -9.48 -10.21
N PRO A 67 18.26 -9.32 -11.48
CA PRO A 67 19.60 -8.81 -11.77
C PRO A 67 19.82 -7.40 -11.22
N LEU A 68 18.82 -6.53 -11.37
CA LEU A 68 18.86 -5.16 -10.86
C LEU A 68 18.84 -5.11 -9.33
N TYR A 69 18.12 -6.01 -8.66
CA TYR A 69 18.15 -6.10 -7.20
C TYR A 69 19.54 -6.41 -6.67
N ILE A 70 20.27 -7.31 -7.34
CA ILE A 70 21.65 -7.63 -6.96
C ILE A 70 22.57 -6.47 -7.28
N LEU A 71 22.46 -5.88 -8.48
CA LEU A 71 23.32 -4.79 -8.94
C LEU A 71 23.17 -3.52 -8.10
N THR A 72 21.97 -3.24 -7.62
CA THR A 72 21.64 -2.04 -6.82
C THR A 72 21.68 -2.27 -5.31
N LEU A 73 22.20 -3.42 -4.85
CA LEU A 73 22.28 -3.80 -3.43
C LEU A 73 20.91 -3.75 -2.71
N GLY A 74 19.83 -4.02 -3.44
CA GLY A 74 18.47 -3.93 -2.93
C GLY A 74 17.85 -2.53 -2.93
N LEU A 75 18.54 -1.48 -3.40
CA LEU A 75 17.94 -0.14 -3.55
C LEU A 75 16.73 -0.17 -4.49
N PHE A 76 16.77 -0.98 -5.54
CA PHE A 76 15.67 -1.15 -6.48
C PHE A 76 14.42 -1.81 -5.84
N THR A 77 14.52 -2.34 -4.62
CA THR A 77 13.33 -2.79 -3.87
C THR A 77 12.40 -1.64 -3.50
N LEU A 78 12.94 -0.42 -3.29
CA LEU A 78 12.12 0.78 -3.07
C LEU A 78 11.31 1.12 -4.32
N VAL A 79 11.95 1.06 -5.49
CA VAL A 79 11.30 1.27 -6.79
C VAL A 79 10.18 0.28 -6.99
N VAL A 80 10.39 -1.01 -6.73
CA VAL A 80 9.34 -2.01 -6.90
C VAL A 80 8.20 -1.82 -5.90
N ASN A 81 8.48 -1.49 -4.64
CA ASN A 81 7.41 -1.18 -3.68
C ASN A 81 6.60 0.05 -4.12
N ALA A 82 7.25 1.08 -4.66
CA ALA A 82 6.60 2.24 -5.25
C ALA A 82 5.73 1.87 -6.46
N LEU A 83 6.24 1.00 -7.35
CA LEU A 83 5.49 0.49 -8.49
C LEU A 83 4.26 -0.31 -8.08
N MET A 84 4.34 -1.10 -6.99
CA MET A 84 3.17 -1.81 -6.47
C MET A 84 2.12 -0.84 -5.93
N LEU A 85 2.54 0.23 -5.26
CA LEU A 85 1.64 1.28 -4.79
C LEU A 85 1.02 2.03 -5.96
N TRP A 86 1.82 2.38 -6.97
CA TRP A 86 1.34 3.03 -8.19
C TRP A 86 0.32 2.17 -8.93
N LEU A 87 0.59 0.88 -9.07
CA LEU A 87 -0.35 -0.06 -9.67
C LEU A 87 -1.64 -0.16 -8.84
N THR A 88 -1.53 -0.11 -7.51
CA THR A 88 -2.70 -0.11 -6.63
C THR A 88 -3.55 1.14 -6.86
N VAL A 89 -2.95 2.32 -6.85
CA VAL A 89 -3.61 3.61 -7.15
C VAL A 89 -4.28 3.55 -8.51
N TRP A 90 -3.56 3.06 -9.52
CA TRP A 90 -4.10 2.90 -10.87
C TRP A 90 -5.30 1.95 -10.90
N ILE A 91 -5.24 0.79 -10.24
CA ILE A 91 -6.36 -0.16 -10.15
C ILE A 91 -7.56 0.47 -9.42
N THR A 92 -7.31 1.13 -8.29
CA THR A 92 -8.37 1.72 -7.47
C THR A 92 -8.97 2.98 -8.10
N GLY A 93 -8.26 3.63 -9.02
CA GLY A 93 -8.75 4.77 -9.78
C GLY A 93 -9.55 4.39 -11.04
N GLN A 94 -9.58 3.12 -11.43
CA GLN A 94 -10.37 2.70 -12.59
C GLN A 94 -11.88 2.80 -12.31
N GLU A 95 -12.65 3.19 -13.33
CA GLU A 95 -14.10 3.36 -13.22
C GLU A 95 -14.81 2.09 -12.71
N TRP A 96 -14.32 0.90 -13.06
CA TRP A 96 -14.83 -0.39 -12.57
C TRP A 96 -14.73 -0.55 -11.05
N PHE A 97 -13.72 0.05 -10.42
CA PHE A 97 -13.54 0.02 -8.96
C PHE A 97 -14.25 1.21 -8.28
N SER A 98 -14.29 2.36 -8.96
CA SER A 98 -14.91 3.60 -8.46
C SER A 98 -16.43 3.68 -8.62
N THR A 99 -17.09 2.66 -9.18
CA THR A 99 -18.55 2.64 -9.35
C THR A 99 -19.25 2.35 -8.03
N ARG A 100 -19.41 3.41 -7.23
CA ARG A 100 -20.24 3.57 -6.03
C ARG A 100 -20.18 2.45 -4.95
N PRO A 101 -19.64 2.75 -3.76
CA PRO A 101 -19.15 4.06 -3.30
C PRO A 101 -17.77 4.38 -3.89
N VAL A 102 -17.46 5.68 -4.05
CA VAL A 102 -16.19 6.11 -4.63
C VAL A 102 -15.11 5.90 -3.57
N PHE A 103 -14.41 4.76 -3.65
CA PHE A 103 -13.36 4.40 -2.72
C PHE A 103 -12.07 4.22 -3.50
N GLY A 104 -11.10 5.08 -3.22
CA GLY A 104 -9.86 5.10 -4.01
C GLY A 104 -8.70 5.68 -3.24
N LEU A 105 -7.51 5.46 -3.80
CA LEU A 105 -6.29 6.12 -3.36
C LEU A 105 -5.77 6.91 -4.55
N GLU A 106 -5.60 8.22 -4.39
CA GLU A 106 -4.97 9.07 -5.39
C GLU A 106 -3.65 9.62 -4.87
N ILE A 107 -2.65 9.64 -5.75
CA ILE A 107 -1.34 10.21 -5.45
C ILE A 107 -0.97 11.22 -6.52
N HIS A 108 -0.85 12.48 -6.11
CA HIS A 108 -0.48 13.59 -6.98
C HIS A 108 1.06 13.80 -6.99
N GLY A 109 1.59 14.27 -8.12
CA GLY A 109 2.98 14.74 -8.23
C GLY A 109 4.00 13.79 -8.87
N GLY A 110 3.59 12.66 -9.44
CA GLY A 110 4.46 11.77 -10.22
C GLY A 110 5.25 10.75 -9.39
N PHE A 111 6.17 10.03 -10.04
CA PHE A 111 6.79 8.79 -9.53
C PHE A 111 7.44 8.91 -8.14
N TRP A 112 8.13 10.02 -7.85
CA TRP A 112 8.86 10.18 -6.58
C TRP A 112 7.94 10.21 -5.35
N TRP A 113 6.69 10.67 -5.49
CA TRP A 113 5.72 10.61 -4.40
C TRP A 113 5.24 9.20 -4.12
N TYR A 114 5.15 8.34 -5.14
CA TYR A 114 4.92 6.91 -4.93
C TYR A 114 6.07 6.25 -4.18
N VAL A 115 7.32 6.65 -4.44
CA VAL A 115 8.49 6.16 -3.70
C VAL A 115 8.44 6.61 -2.24
N LEU A 116 8.17 7.90 -2.00
CA LEU A 116 8.08 8.44 -0.65
C LEU A 116 6.92 7.82 0.13
N ALA A 117 5.74 7.71 -0.48
CA ALA A 117 4.58 7.07 0.12
C ALA A 117 4.84 5.60 0.43
N ALA A 118 5.41 4.84 -0.51
CA ALA A 118 5.77 3.44 -0.29
C ALA A 118 6.81 3.27 0.83
N LEU A 119 7.75 4.21 0.95
CA LEU A 119 8.73 4.23 2.04
C LEU A 119 8.04 4.48 3.39
N ILE A 120 7.17 5.49 3.49
CA ILE A 120 6.44 5.82 4.73
C ILE A 120 5.54 4.65 5.12
N ILE A 121 4.79 4.07 4.18
CA ILE A 121 3.95 2.89 4.43
C ILE A 121 4.82 1.73 4.95
N ALA A 122 5.99 1.49 4.38
CA ALA A 122 6.89 0.44 4.84
C ALA A 122 7.36 0.68 6.28
N VAL A 123 7.74 1.92 6.60
CA VAL A 123 8.13 2.32 7.97
C VAL A 123 6.96 2.13 8.94
N LEU A 124 5.77 2.62 8.60
CA LEU A 124 4.58 2.48 9.42
C LEU A 124 4.20 1.02 9.64
N GLN A 125 4.31 0.17 8.63
CA GLN A 125 4.07 -1.27 8.77
C GLN A 125 5.04 -1.93 9.76
N VAL A 126 6.31 -1.51 9.76
CA VAL A 126 7.31 -1.99 10.74
C VAL A 126 6.96 -1.49 12.14
N VAL A 127 6.63 -0.20 12.29
CA VAL A 127 6.27 0.40 13.57
C VAL A 127 4.99 -0.22 14.13
N ILE A 128 3.89 -0.22 13.39
CA ILE A 128 2.60 -0.82 13.79
C ILE A 128 2.78 -2.32 14.07
N GLY A 129 3.52 -3.02 13.20
CA GLY A 129 3.81 -4.44 13.38
C GLY A 129 4.65 -4.74 14.62
N SER A 130 5.49 -3.80 15.09
CA SER A 130 6.26 -3.97 16.32
C SER A 130 5.39 -3.94 17.58
N PHE A 131 4.27 -3.21 17.56
CA PHE A 131 3.30 -3.15 18.66
C PHE A 131 2.28 -4.29 18.62
N ALA A 132 2.12 -4.97 17.48
CA ALA A 132 1.24 -6.13 17.37
C ALA A 132 1.78 -7.28 18.25
N PRO A 133 0.95 -7.86 19.16
CA PRO A 133 1.37 -8.93 20.04
C PRO A 133 1.95 -10.10 19.24
N LYS A 134 3.24 -10.37 19.44
CA LYS A 134 3.96 -11.47 18.79
C LYS A 134 3.44 -12.78 19.39
N ARG A 135 2.38 -13.35 18.80
CA ARG A 135 1.88 -14.67 19.21
C ARG A 135 2.97 -15.71 18.90
N ARG A 136 3.77 -16.03 19.92
CA ARG A 136 4.72 -17.16 19.92
C ARG A 136 3.92 -18.42 19.58
N ARG A 137 4.22 -19.02 18.43
CA ARG A 137 4.05 -20.45 18.19
C ARG A 137 5.38 -20.97 17.68
#